data_AF-A0A1W2BE94-F1
#
_entry.id   AF-A0A1W2BE94-F1
#
_cell.length_a   1.000
_cell.length_b   1.000
_cell.length_c   1.000
_cell.angle_alpha   90.00
_cell.angle_beta   90.00
_cell.angle_gamma   90.00
#
_symmetry.space_group_name_H-M   'P 1'
#
loop_
_entity.id
_entity.type
_entity.pdbx_description
1 polymer ?
#
loop_
_entity_poly.entity_id
_entity_poly.type
_entity_poly.pdbx_seq_one_letter_code
_entity_poly.pdbx_strand_id
1 'polypeptide(L)'
;MPEITVHVPDFASMEDDEVRQHPLTRHSDGKWSALSQVLKSDFETERMNINEAWAMTSLAWRCPACGRKKIDIARKTESGVILCQLERHHDHLGDLAARILRETAWLDNTDPLYTQRKRACAAVLPLVERFAETLVCMDCNAADAAMKKDLGGRVHRDFSFSPSEIGAFVDARPNCAHELNFERGLAIWAKADADFQQRLVFVEQIAGRLTLGLHDREQYNDSYNLVGDQDACMFLSLATGQLGARGRLPPLWEALRARSCAGDGHRSALKKSRATRVRTPTLEEFTDFDRGMQKPGPWSRAAADWRCACCSRSRLEIMRISGKGRWTGHIHEICDYREEMNERALAFRSAYRAERPIFGSYVKITICQDCRLVMTDACKLKGDGRGGENCLSPDVVRSQVGEARPNCRHDVSDEQLREAIETSSSWSSAADDFWSHCRHASEASLRLSQYVDGRGLPPTIARQHAITDLTQSGDLPDWNAEEVFDWLLHERERLDGL
;
A
#
# COMPACT_ATOMS: atom_id res chain seq x y z
N MET A 1 32.85 25.77 -13.17
CA MET A 1 31.71 24.87 -13.46
C MET A 1 30.48 25.48 -12.80
N PRO A 2 29.28 25.40 -13.40
CA PRO A 2 28.08 25.87 -12.71
C PRO A 2 27.86 25.00 -11.47
N GLU A 3 27.75 25.64 -10.32
CA GLU A 3 27.27 25.00 -9.10
C GLU A 3 25.75 24.81 -9.25
N ILE A 4 25.28 23.58 -9.10
CA ILE A 4 23.85 23.25 -9.14
C ILE A 4 23.44 22.85 -7.73
N THR A 5 22.66 23.71 -7.07
CA THR A 5 22.05 23.41 -5.77
C THR A 5 20.62 22.91 -6.00
N VAL A 6 20.30 21.73 -5.47
CA VAL A 6 18.95 21.15 -5.52
C VAL A 6 18.35 21.17 -4.13
N HIS A 7 17.26 21.91 -3.95
CA HIS A 7 16.49 21.90 -2.71
C HIS A 7 15.39 20.84 -2.77
N VAL A 8 15.42 19.92 -1.80
CA VAL A 8 14.41 18.87 -1.66
C VAL A 8 13.25 19.42 -0.80
N PRO A 9 12.02 19.57 -1.32
CA PRO A 9 10.92 20.17 -0.57
C PRO A 9 10.38 19.23 0.51
N ASP A 10 9.94 19.77 1.64
CA ASP A 10 9.18 19.02 2.64
C ASP A 10 7.67 19.22 2.44
N PHE A 11 7.09 18.44 1.52
CA PHE A 11 5.65 18.46 1.28
C PHE A 11 4.81 18.04 2.50
N ALA A 12 5.39 17.54 3.59
CA ALA A 12 4.63 17.25 4.80
C ALA A 12 4.36 18.50 5.63
N SER A 13 5.25 19.51 5.61
CA SER A 13 5.16 20.72 6.43
C SER A 13 4.92 22.03 5.65
N MET A 14 5.13 22.07 4.33
CA MET A 14 4.89 23.26 3.49
C MET A 14 3.46 23.79 3.64
N GLU A 15 3.21 25.05 3.31
CA GLU A 15 1.83 25.60 3.24
C GLU A 15 1.14 25.22 1.92
N ASP A 16 -0.20 25.15 1.90
CA ASP A 16 -0.96 24.70 0.73
C ASP A 16 -0.75 25.61 -0.50
N ASP A 17 -0.57 26.92 -0.31
CA ASP A 17 -0.25 27.86 -1.38
C ASP A 17 1.15 27.61 -1.97
N GLU A 18 2.13 27.25 -1.13
CA GLU A 18 3.48 26.92 -1.56
C GLU A 18 3.50 25.61 -2.34
N VAL A 19 2.81 24.58 -1.83
CA VAL A 19 2.64 23.31 -2.55
C VAL A 19 1.97 23.54 -3.90
N ARG A 20 0.99 24.43 -3.99
CA ARG A 20 0.31 24.74 -5.27
C ARG A 20 1.23 25.35 -6.32
N GLN A 21 2.19 26.16 -5.90
CA GLN A 21 3.09 26.89 -6.80
C GLN A 21 4.38 26.10 -7.10
N HIS A 22 4.67 25.05 -6.34
CA HIS A 22 5.91 24.31 -6.44
C HIS A 22 6.08 23.61 -7.81
N PRO A 23 7.27 23.66 -8.45
CA PRO A 23 7.48 23.07 -9.78
C PRO A 23 7.13 21.58 -9.89
N LEU A 24 7.41 20.79 -8.84
CA LEU A 24 7.16 19.34 -8.81
C LEU A 24 5.68 18.95 -8.70
N THR A 25 4.79 19.91 -8.43
CA THR A 25 3.36 19.65 -8.16
C THR A 25 2.44 20.29 -9.19
N ARG A 26 2.99 21.02 -10.18
CA ARG A 26 2.24 21.74 -11.24
C ARG A 26 1.30 20.83 -12.05
N HIS A 27 1.57 19.53 -12.07
CA HIS A 27 0.80 18.53 -12.80
C HIS A 27 0.00 17.60 -11.87
N SER A 28 -0.11 17.93 -10.59
CA SER A 28 -0.87 17.18 -9.60
C SER A 28 -2.12 17.95 -9.19
N ASP A 29 -3.11 17.24 -8.69
CA ASP A 29 -4.44 17.78 -8.37
C ASP A 29 -4.96 17.21 -7.05
N GLY A 30 -4.34 17.66 -5.96
CA GLY A 30 -4.73 17.27 -4.61
C GLY A 30 -5.81 18.15 -3.99
N LYS A 31 -6.12 17.87 -2.72
CA LYS A 31 -7.00 18.69 -1.87
C LYS A 31 -6.61 20.18 -1.84
N TRP A 32 -5.32 20.48 -1.96
CA TRP A 32 -4.73 21.83 -1.96
C TRP A 32 -4.82 22.54 -3.34
N SER A 33 -5.25 21.84 -4.39
CA SER A 33 -5.28 22.35 -5.77
C SER A 33 -6.37 23.41 -5.95
N ALA A 34 -6.19 24.27 -6.96
CA ALA A 34 -7.19 25.27 -7.33
C ALA A 34 -8.53 24.63 -7.74
N LEU A 35 -8.50 23.49 -8.43
CA LEU A 35 -9.72 22.78 -8.82
C LEU A 35 -10.49 22.29 -7.59
N SER A 36 -9.81 21.71 -6.61
CA SER A 36 -10.46 21.25 -5.37
C SER A 36 -11.16 22.41 -4.64
N GLN A 37 -10.57 23.60 -4.61
CA GLN A 37 -11.20 24.78 -4.01
C GLN A 37 -12.43 25.25 -4.79
N VAL A 38 -12.36 25.25 -6.12
CA VAL A 38 -13.53 25.56 -6.99
C VAL A 38 -14.65 24.55 -6.74
N LEU A 39 -14.35 23.26 -6.70
CA LEU A 39 -15.34 22.21 -6.46
C LEU A 39 -16.04 22.36 -5.10
N LYS A 40 -15.29 22.70 -4.04
CA LYS A 40 -15.88 22.94 -2.72
C LYS A 40 -16.86 24.11 -2.71
N SER A 41 -16.51 25.19 -3.41
CA SER A 41 -17.39 26.35 -3.60
C SER A 41 -18.64 25.97 -4.39
N ASP A 42 -18.47 25.35 -5.57
CA ASP A 42 -19.57 25.01 -6.48
C ASP A 42 -20.54 23.99 -5.88
N PHE A 43 -20.04 23.04 -5.09
CA PHE A 43 -20.87 22.03 -4.42
C PHE A 43 -21.26 22.39 -2.99
N GLU A 44 -20.90 23.57 -2.48
CA GLU A 44 -21.22 24.05 -1.13
C GLU A 44 -20.92 23.00 -0.04
N THR A 45 -19.69 22.46 -0.04
CA THR A 45 -19.24 21.49 0.98
C THR A 45 -17.72 21.41 1.04
N GLU A 46 -17.17 21.27 2.25
CA GLU A 46 -15.73 21.03 2.46
C GLU A 46 -15.35 19.55 2.33
N ARG A 47 -16.33 18.64 2.27
CA ARG A 47 -16.12 17.20 2.37
C ARG A 47 -15.80 16.61 0.99
N MET A 48 -14.63 15.99 0.87
CA MET A 48 -14.14 15.42 -0.39
C MET A 48 -13.63 13.99 -0.23
N ASN A 49 -13.78 13.23 -1.31
CA ASN A 49 -13.19 11.91 -1.45
C ASN A 49 -12.31 11.91 -2.71
N ILE A 50 -11.01 12.13 -2.51
CA ILE A 50 -9.99 12.24 -3.55
C ILE A 50 -9.09 11.01 -3.47
N ASN A 51 -9.05 10.20 -4.52
CA ASN A 51 -8.16 9.04 -4.57
C ASN A 51 -6.79 9.38 -5.21
N GLU A 52 -5.83 8.47 -5.06
CA GLU A 52 -4.45 8.66 -5.55
C GLU A 52 -4.41 8.95 -7.06
N ALA A 53 -5.18 8.20 -7.85
CA ALA A 53 -5.21 8.38 -9.29
C ALA A 53 -5.70 9.79 -9.68
N TRP A 54 -6.70 10.33 -8.97
CA TRP A 54 -7.10 11.73 -9.15
C TRP A 54 -5.97 12.69 -8.73
N ALA A 55 -5.46 12.52 -7.52
CA ALA A 55 -4.47 13.38 -6.89
C ALA A 55 -3.19 13.54 -7.73
N MET A 56 -2.76 12.45 -8.37
CA MET A 56 -1.48 12.35 -9.05
C MET A 56 -1.58 12.49 -10.56
N THR A 57 -2.76 12.88 -11.06
CA THR A 57 -3.00 13.11 -12.47
C THR A 57 -3.22 14.59 -12.74
N SER A 58 -2.74 15.06 -13.90
CA SER A 58 -2.87 16.45 -14.34
C SER A 58 -4.29 17.01 -14.22
N LEU A 59 -4.38 18.29 -13.85
CA LEU A 59 -5.60 19.09 -13.92
C LEU A 59 -6.20 19.12 -15.34
N ALA A 60 -5.35 18.98 -16.36
CA ALA A 60 -5.76 18.96 -17.77
C ALA A 60 -6.26 17.58 -18.23
N TRP A 61 -6.25 16.57 -17.37
CA TRP A 61 -6.68 15.22 -17.73
C TRP A 61 -8.14 15.19 -18.16
N ARG A 62 -8.40 14.34 -19.15
CA ARG A 62 -9.72 14.05 -19.70
C ARG A 62 -9.90 12.55 -19.76
N CYS A 63 -11.12 12.11 -19.47
CA CYS A 63 -11.44 10.69 -19.58
C CYS A 63 -11.28 10.22 -21.03
N PRO A 64 -10.44 9.23 -21.33
CA PRO A 64 -10.26 8.74 -22.69
C PRO A 64 -11.49 7.99 -23.22
N ALA A 65 -12.41 7.59 -22.33
CA ALA A 65 -13.70 7.00 -22.72
C ALA A 65 -14.76 8.06 -23.02
N CYS A 66 -15.14 8.88 -22.03
CA CYS A 66 -16.26 9.82 -22.17
C CYS A 66 -15.87 11.28 -22.48
N GLY A 67 -14.58 11.61 -22.58
CA GLY A 67 -14.08 12.95 -22.91
C GLY A 67 -14.22 14.03 -21.82
N ARG A 68 -14.97 13.73 -20.75
CA ARG A 68 -15.21 14.63 -19.60
C ARG A 68 -13.90 15.02 -18.91
N LYS A 69 -13.77 16.30 -18.53
CA LYS A 69 -12.67 16.80 -17.68
C LYS A 69 -12.94 16.45 -16.23
N LYS A 70 -11.94 16.65 -15.37
CA LYS A 70 -12.08 16.49 -13.91
C LYS A 70 -13.27 17.27 -13.32
N ILE A 71 -13.44 18.53 -13.67
CA ILE A 71 -14.58 19.34 -13.20
C ILE A 71 -15.95 18.75 -13.60
N ASP A 72 -16.02 18.06 -14.74
CA ASP A 72 -17.25 17.46 -15.27
C ASP A 72 -17.55 16.08 -14.66
N ILE A 73 -16.56 15.42 -14.03
CA ILE A 73 -16.75 14.10 -13.42
C ILE A 73 -16.92 14.18 -11.89
N ALA A 74 -16.46 15.28 -11.27
CA ALA A 74 -16.72 15.52 -9.86
C ALA A 74 -18.23 15.61 -9.60
N ARG A 75 -18.71 14.99 -8.53
CA ARG A 75 -20.13 15.10 -8.13
C ARG A 75 -20.33 15.02 -6.63
N LYS A 76 -21.36 15.70 -6.13
CA LYS A 76 -21.79 15.60 -4.74
C LYS A 76 -22.66 14.35 -4.55
N THR A 77 -22.35 13.53 -3.55
CA THR A 77 -23.21 12.42 -3.12
C THR A 77 -24.40 12.93 -2.29
N GLU A 78 -25.41 12.09 -2.11
CA GLU A 78 -26.51 12.33 -1.16
C GLU A 78 -26.01 12.59 0.27
N SER A 79 -24.86 12.01 0.64
CA SER A 79 -24.21 12.22 1.94
C SER A 79 -23.39 13.51 2.04
N GLY A 80 -23.43 14.37 1.01
CA GLY A 80 -22.80 15.68 0.99
C GLY A 80 -21.28 15.65 0.76
N VAL A 81 -20.75 14.57 0.18
CA VAL A 81 -19.31 14.43 -0.13
C VAL A 81 -19.08 14.57 -1.63
N ILE A 82 -18.06 15.33 -2.03
CA ILE A 82 -17.65 15.44 -3.44
C ILE A 82 -16.78 14.22 -3.80
N LEU A 83 -17.20 13.45 -4.80
CA LEU A 83 -16.43 12.34 -5.36
C LEU A 83 -15.47 12.83 -6.42
N CYS A 84 -14.17 12.62 -6.20
CA CYS A 84 -13.08 12.95 -7.11
C CYS A 84 -12.22 11.70 -7.30
N GLN A 85 -12.69 10.78 -8.16
CA GLN A 85 -12.07 9.46 -8.31
C GLN A 85 -11.83 9.09 -9.77
N LEU A 86 -10.59 8.68 -10.04
CA LEU A 86 -10.18 8.03 -11.29
C LEU A 86 -9.86 6.56 -11.02
N GLU A 87 -10.16 5.70 -11.98
CA GLU A 87 -9.96 4.25 -11.85
C GLU A 87 -8.97 3.78 -12.90
N ARG A 88 -8.08 2.85 -12.51
CA ARG A 88 -7.27 2.10 -13.48
C ARG A 88 -8.17 1.06 -14.11
N HIS A 89 -8.43 1.22 -15.40
CA HIS A 89 -9.21 0.29 -16.18
C HIS A 89 -8.26 -0.55 -17.03
N HIS A 90 -8.23 -1.86 -16.76
CA HIS A 90 -7.38 -2.81 -17.45
C HIS A 90 -8.22 -3.91 -18.09
N ASP A 91 -7.61 -4.61 -19.04
CA ASP A 91 -8.26 -5.73 -19.71
C ASP A 91 -8.19 -7.00 -18.83
N HIS A 92 -9.34 -7.49 -18.40
CA HIS A 92 -9.42 -8.71 -17.60
C HIS A 92 -8.99 -9.96 -18.39
N LEU A 93 -8.94 -9.89 -19.73
CA LEU A 93 -8.35 -10.96 -20.53
C LEU A 93 -6.84 -11.09 -20.25
N GLY A 94 -6.14 -9.97 -20.00
CA GLY A 94 -4.74 -9.98 -19.57
C GLY A 94 -4.55 -10.75 -18.25
N ASP A 95 -5.46 -10.56 -17.29
CA ASP A 95 -5.45 -11.29 -16.01
C ASP A 95 -5.70 -12.80 -16.20
N LEU A 96 -6.65 -13.16 -17.06
CA LEU A 96 -6.92 -14.55 -17.44
C LEU A 96 -5.70 -15.18 -18.14
N ALA A 97 -5.11 -14.47 -19.08
CA ALA A 97 -3.98 -14.94 -19.85
C ALA A 97 -2.74 -15.14 -18.98
N ALA A 98 -2.45 -14.16 -18.11
CA ALA A 98 -1.43 -14.30 -17.10
C ALA A 98 -1.67 -15.59 -16.31
N ARG A 99 -2.88 -15.79 -15.77
CA ARG A 99 -3.24 -16.99 -15.00
C ARG A 99 -3.01 -18.30 -15.76
N ILE A 100 -3.47 -18.41 -17.01
CA ILE A 100 -3.26 -19.60 -17.86
C ILE A 100 -1.77 -19.87 -18.04
N LEU A 101 -0.99 -18.83 -18.38
CA LEU A 101 0.46 -18.93 -18.53
C LEU A 101 1.14 -19.36 -17.23
N ARG A 102 0.67 -18.86 -16.09
CA ARG A 102 1.17 -19.26 -14.76
C ARG A 102 0.93 -20.74 -14.51
N GLU A 103 -0.30 -21.20 -14.69
CA GLU A 103 -0.71 -22.55 -14.34
C GLU A 103 -0.13 -23.61 -15.29
N THR A 104 0.11 -23.25 -16.56
CA THR A 104 0.57 -24.21 -17.59
C THR A 104 2.09 -24.26 -17.73
N ALA A 105 2.79 -23.15 -17.49
CA ALA A 105 4.24 -23.06 -17.70
C ALA A 105 5.08 -23.11 -16.41
N TRP A 106 4.48 -23.03 -15.22
CA TRP A 106 5.22 -22.96 -13.94
C TRP A 106 5.09 -24.23 -13.13
N LEU A 107 5.88 -25.25 -13.47
CA LEU A 107 5.88 -26.52 -12.73
C LEU A 107 6.97 -26.59 -11.64
N ASP A 108 8.02 -25.75 -11.69
CA ASP A 108 9.09 -25.79 -10.68
C ASP A 108 9.86 -24.46 -10.59
N ASN A 109 10.10 -23.95 -9.37
CA ASN A 109 10.93 -22.76 -9.13
C ASN A 109 12.44 -23.07 -9.11
N THR A 110 12.81 -24.35 -9.21
CA THR A 110 14.19 -24.82 -9.33
C THR A 110 14.68 -24.86 -10.79
N ASP A 111 13.80 -24.60 -11.76
CA ASP A 111 14.13 -24.52 -13.18
C ASP A 111 15.06 -23.32 -13.46
N PRO A 112 16.28 -23.54 -13.99
CA PRO A 112 17.22 -22.47 -14.33
C PRO A 112 16.65 -21.44 -15.32
N LEU A 113 15.65 -21.81 -16.12
CA LEU A 113 14.99 -20.94 -17.10
C LEU A 113 13.75 -20.22 -16.53
N TYR A 114 13.42 -20.40 -15.25
CA TYR A 114 12.23 -19.84 -14.61
C TYR A 114 12.08 -18.33 -14.85
N THR A 115 13.14 -17.56 -14.57
CA THR A 115 13.13 -16.09 -14.73
C THR A 115 12.94 -15.68 -16.20
N GLN A 116 13.54 -16.41 -17.13
CA GLN A 116 13.39 -16.16 -18.55
C GLN A 116 11.96 -16.42 -19.01
N ARG A 117 11.40 -17.59 -18.68
CA ARG A 117 10.03 -17.96 -19.05
C ARG A 117 9.02 -16.98 -18.45
N LYS A 118 9.23 -16.53 -17.21
CA LYS A 118 8.43 -15.45 -16.59
C LYS A 118 8.50 -14.14 -17.38
N ARG A 119 9.69 -13.70 -17.82
CA ARG A 119 9.85 -12.51 -18.68
C ARG A 119 9.15 -12.68 -20.03
N ALA A 120 9.27 -13.85 -20.65
CA ALA A 120 8.60 -14.18 -21.90
C ALA A 120 7.07 -14.12 -21.76
N CYS A 121 6.51 -14.70 -20.68
CA CYS A 121 5.08 -14.60 -20.38
C CYS A 121 4.63 -13.14 -20.25
N ALA A 122 5.41 -12.30 -19.55
CA ALA A 122 5.08 -10.87 -19.42
C ALA A 122 5.11 -10.13 -20.77
N ALA A 123 6.05 -10.49 -21.66
CA ALA A 123 6.14 -9.91 -23.00
C ALA A 123 4.99 -10.32 -23.94
N VAL A 124 4.31 -11.44 -23.66
CA VAL A 124 3.16 -11.93 -24.44
C VAL A 124 1.87 -11.18 -24.10
N LEU A 125 1.70 -10.69 -22.87
CA LEU A 125 0.45 -10.06 -22.42
C LEU A 125 -0.01 -8.91 -23.33
N PRO A 126 0.84 -7.97 -23.77
CA PRO A 126 0.43 -6.90 -24.69
C PRO A 126 -0.07 -7.38 -26.07
N LEU A 127 0.30 -8.61 -26.49
CA LEU A 127 -0.21 -9.21 -27.72
C LEU A 127 -1.60 -9.83 -27.53
N VAL A 128 -1.93 -10.19 -26.30
CA VAL A 128 -3.20 -10.80 -25.92
C VAL A 128 -4.24 -9.73 -25.57
N GLU A 129 -3.83 -8.70 -24.81
CA GLU A 129 -4.72 -7.65 -24.34
C GLU A 129 -5.38 -6.90 -25.49
N ARG A 130 -6.68 -6.63 -25.34
CA ARG A 130 -7.48 -5.85 -26.29
C ARG A 130 -7.17 -4.36 -26.20
N PHE A 131 -6.77 -3.90 -25.01
CA PHE A 131 -6.39 -2.52 -24.73
C PHE A 131 -5.45 -2.46 -23.53
N ALA A 132 -4.57 -1.46 -23.51
CA ALA A 132 -3.64 -1.23 -22.41
C ALA A 132 -4.35 -0.64 -21.17
N GLU A 133 -3.80 -0.91 -19.98
CA GLU A 133 -4.24 -0.26 -18.74
C GLU A 133 -4.31 1.25 -18.93
N THR A 134 -5.48 1.83 -18.63
CA THR A 134 -5.77 3.23 -18.89
C THR A 134 -6.55 3.81 -17.72
N LEU A 135 -6.20 5.03 -17.29
CA LEU A 135 -7.01 5.76 -16.33
C LEU A 135 -8.31 6.24 -16.98
N VAL A 136 -9.44 5.92 -16.34
CA VAL A 136 -10.79 6.39 -16.71
C VAL A 136 -11.48 7.03 -15.51
N CYS A 137 -12.58 7.74 -15.71
CA CYS A 137 -13.37 8.21 -14.57
C CYS A 137 -14.14 7.06 -13.91
N MET A 138 -14.46 7.21 -12.63
CA MET A 138 -15.26 6.22 -11.87
C MET A 138 -16.52 5.78 -12.62
N ASP A 139 -17.20 6.69 -13.31
CA ASP A 139 -18.45 6.37 -14.00
C ASP A 139 -18.24 5.49 -15.22
N CYS A 140 -17.17 5.69 -15.98
CA CYS A 140 -16.85 4.82 -17.12
C CYS A 140 -16.52 3.42 -16.63
N ASN A 141 -15.76 3.31 -15.53
CA ASN A 141 -15.48 2.03 -14.88
C ASN A 141 -16.77 1.34 -14.39
N ALA A 142 -17.68 2.11 -13.78
CA ALA A 142 -18.99 1.59 -13.36
C ALA A 142 -19.87 1.20 -14.55
N ALA A 143 -19.79 1.93 -15.68
CA ALA A 143 -20.54 1.64 -16.90
C ALA A 143 -20.12 0.31 -17.55
N ASP A 144 -18.82 -0.01 -17.55
CA ASP A 144 -18.34 -1.35 -17.96
C ASP A 144 -19.00 -2.45 -17.12
N ALA A 145 -18.92 -2.34 -15.79
CA ALA A 145 -19.50 -3.33 -14.88
C ALA A 145 -21.03 -3.46 -15.04
N ALA A 146 -21.73 -2.34 -15.19
CA ALA A 146 -23.18 -2.31 -15.37
C ALA A 146 -23.61 -2.91 -16.72
N MET A 147 -22.94 -2.57 -17.81
CA MET A 147 -23.23 -3.15 -19.14
C MET A 147 -23.02 -4.66 -19.15
N LYS A 148 -21.92 -5.15 -18.55
CA LYS A 148 -21.67 -6.60 -18.43
C LYS A 148 -22.77 -7.32 -17.64
N LYS A 149 -23.26 -6.67 -16.57
CA LYS A 149 -24.37 -7.19 -15.76
C LYS A 149 -25.67 -7.26 -16.57
N ASP A 150 -26.00 -6.23 -17.34
CA ASP A 150 -27.22 -6.18 -18.15
C ASP A 150 -27.19 -7.20 -19.31
N LEU A 151 -26.02 -7.43 -19.89
CA LEU A 151 -25.83 -8.49 -20.90
C LEU A 151 -25.93 -9.90 -20.30
N GLY A 152 -25.69 -10.04 -19.00
CA GLY A 152 -25.91 -11.26 -18.23
C GLY A 152 -24.88 -12.36 -18.50
N GLY A 153 -25.29 -13.63 -18.32
CA GLY A 153 -24.40 -14.80 -18.40
C GLY A 153 -23.79 -15.10 -19.78
N ARG A 154 -24.06 -14.26 -20.79
CA ARG A 154 -23.43 -14.32 -22.12
C ARG A 154 -22.00 -13.77 -22.10
N VAL A 155 -21.70 -12.86 -21.18
CA VAL A 155 -20.39 -12.21 -21.10
C VAL A 155 -19.44 -13.07 -20.30
N HIS A 156 -18.26 -13.35 -20.85
CA HIS A 156 -17.21 -14.04 -20.12
C HIS A 156 -16.80 -13.25 -18.86
N ARG A 157 -16.56 -13.93 -17.74
CA ARG A 157 -16.26 -13.27 -16.46
C ARG A 157 -14.99 -12.39 -16.49
N ASP A 158 -14.05 -12.78 -17.35
CA ASP A 158 -12.76 -12.11 -17.55
C ASP A 158 -12.80 -11.17 -18.79
N PHE A 159 -13.99 -10.73 -19.23
CA PHE A 159 -14.15 -9.75 -20.30
C PHE A 159 -14.26 -8.32 -19.75
N SER A 160 -13.70 -7.36 -20.48
CA SER A 160 -13.87 -5.92 -20.27
C SER A 160 -14.05 -5.18 -21.59
N PHE A 161 -14.88 -4.14 -21.58
CA PHE A 161 -14.97 -3.18 -22.69
C PHE A 161 -13.77 -2.25 -22.68
N SER A 162 -13.20 -1.93 -23.84
CA SER A 162 -12.14 -0.92 -23.93
C SER A 162 -12.68 0.49 -23.65
N PRO A 163 -11.82 1.47 -23.30
CA PRO A 163 -12.27 2.85 -23.07
C PRO A 163 -13.08 3.44 -24.24
N SER A 164 -12.67 3.18 -25.50
CA SER A 164 -13.41 3.64 -26.67
C SER A 164 -14.77 2.94 -26.82
N GLU A 165 -14.86 1.66 -26.46
CA GLU A 165 -16.11 0.91 -26.47
C GLU A 165 -17.08 1.46 -25.41
N ILE A 166 -16.59 1.72 -24.20
CA ILE A 166 -17.36 2.37 -23.13
C ILE A 166 -17.90 3.72 -23.62
N GLY A 167 -17.02 4.56 -24.19
CA GLY A 167 -17.39 5.87 -24.73
C GLY A 167 -18.52 5.83 -25.76
N ALA A 168 -18.66 4.73 -26.51
CA ALA A 168 -19.66 4.60 -27.57
C ALA A 168 -21.06 4.22 -27.07
N PHE A 169 -21.17 3.59 -25.89
CA PHE A 169 -22.46 3.19 -25.31
C PHE A 169 -22.87 4.01 -24.07
N VAL A 170 -22.05 4.94 -23.59
CA VAL A 170 -22.43 5.83 -22.49
C VAL A 170 -22.91 7.18 -23.00
N ASP A 171 -23.97 7.70 -22.39
CA ASP A 171 -24.38 9.09 -22.53
C ASP A 171 -23.81 9.87 -21.33
N ALA A 172 -22.79 10.69 -21.62
CA ALA A 172 -22.05 11.44 -20.62
C ALA A 172 -22.66 12.83 -20.39
N ARG A 173 -22.97 13.15 -19.13
CA ARG A 173 -23.36 14.50 -18.70
C ARG A 173 -22.43 15.00 -17.60
N PRO A 174 -22.18 16.32 -17.49
CA PRO A 174 -21.42 16.88 -16.39
C PRO A 174 -22.06 16.52 -15.03
N ASN A 175 -21.21 16.21 -14.05
CA ASN A 175 -21.53 16.01 -12.64
C ASN A 175 -22.59 14.92 -12.36
N CYS A 176 -22.83 14.02 -13.31
CA CYS A 176 -23.81 12.93 -13.23
C CYS A 176 -23.18 11.58 -13.60
N ALA A 177 -23.78 10.49 -13.12
CA ALA A 177 -23.44 9.15 -13.57
C ALA A 177 -23.85 8.95 -15.05
N HIS A 178 -23.24 7.97 -15.71
CA HIS A 178 -23.57 7.66 -17.11
C HIS A 178 -24.94 6.98 -17.23
N GLU A 179 -25.71 7.42 -18.24
CA GLU A 179 -26.82 6.63 -18.78
C GLU A 179 -26.25 5.65 -19.82
N LEU A 180 -26.80 4.43 -19.89
CA LEU A 180 -26.30 3.38 -20.78
C LEU A 180 -27.25 3.16 -21.96
N ASN A 181 -26.68 3.12 -23.16
CA ASN A 181 -27.38 2.67 -24.36
C ASN A 181 -27.18 1.16 -24.53
N PHE A 182 -28.15 0.38 -24.07
CA PHE A 182 -28.07 -1.09 -24.08
C PHE A 182 -27.93 -1.68 -25.50
N GLU A 183 -28.66 -1.15 -26.48
CA GLU A 183 -28.61 -1.66 -27.86
C GLU A 183 -27.22 -1.47 -28.48
N ARG A 184 -26.59 -0.31 -28.25
CA ARG A 184 -25.20 -0.05 -28.67
C ARG A 184 -24.23 -0.97 -27.93
N GLY A 185 -24.39 -1.11 -26.62
CA GLY A 185 -23.55 -1.99 -25.80
C GLY A 185 -23.60 -3.45 -26.28
N LEU A 186 -24.79 -3.96 -26.59
CA LEU A 186 -24.99 -5.30 -27.14
C LEU A 186 -24.31 -5.47 -28.50
N ALA A 187 -24.44 -4.50 -29.40
CA ALA A 187 -23.81 -4.54 -30.72
C ALA A 187 -22.28 -4.47 -30.65
N ILE A 188 -21.73 -3.70 -29.72
CA ILE A 188 -20.29 -3.61 -29.46
C ILE A 188 -19.78 -4.92 -28.86
N TRP A 189 -20.46 -5.44 -27.84
CA TRP A 189 -20.10 -6.71 -27.22
C TRP A 189 -20.06 -7.87 -28.22
N ALA A 190 -21.04 -7.98 -29.11
CA ALA A 190 -21.08 -9.05 -30.11
C ALA A 190 -19.84 -9.06 -31.02
N LYS A 191 -19.27 -7.88 -31.33
CA LYS A 191 -18.01 -7.76 -32.10
C LYS A 191 -16.79 -8.05 -31.23
N ALA A 192 -16.79 -7.50 -30.02
CA ALA A 192 -15.71 -7.64 -29.05
C ALA A 192 -15.53 -9.08 -28.57
N ASP A 193 -16.61 -9.85 -28.43
CA ASP A 193 -16.59 -11.24 -28.00
C ASP A 193 -15.85 -12.12 -29.02
N ALA A 194 -16.08 -11.91 -30.32
CA ALA A 194 -15.36 -12.66 -31.36
C ALA A 194 -13.84 -12.45 -31.28
N ASP A 195 -13.40 -11.21 -31.09
CA ASP A 195 -11.98 -10.86 -30.87
C ASP A 195 -11.44 -11.44 -29.55
N PHE A 196 -12.21 -11.36 -28.47
CA PHE A 196 -11.88 -11.95 -27.17
C PHE A 196 -11.64 -13.46 -27.27
N GLN A 197 -12.54 -14.20 -27.93
CA GLN A 197 -12.40 -15.65 -28.12
C GLN A 197 -11.14 -16.01 -28.93
N GLN A 198 -10.83 -15.26 -29.98
CA GLN A 198 -9.62 -15.49 -30.79
C GLN A 198 -8.33 -15.27 -29.98
N ARG A 199 -8.30 -14.23 -29.16
CA ARG A 199 -7.16 -13.96 -28.28
C ARG A 199 -7.01 -15.01 -27.19
N LEU A 200 -8.12 -15.55 -26.67
CA LEU A 200 -8.07 -16.66 -25.72
C LEU A 200 -7.46 -17.93 -26.36
N VAL A 201 -7.85 -18.27 -27.59
CA VAL A 201 -7.22 -19.38 -28.33
C VAL A 201 -5.73 -19.14 -28.53
N PHE A 202 -5.31 -17.90 -28.83
CA PHE A 202 -3.90 -17.55 -28.94
C PHE A 202 -3.15 -17.76 -27.62
N VAL A 203 -3.74 -17.40 -26.47
CA VAL A 203 -3.18 -17.65 -25.13
C VAL A 203 -2.95 -19.14 -24.89
N GLU A 204 -3.93 -19.98 -25.21
CA GLU A 204 -3.81 -21.43 -25.03
C GLU A 204 -2.70 -22.02 -25.91
N GLN A 205 -2.58 -21.55 -27.16
CA GLN A 205 -1.53 -21.97 -28.08
C GLN A 205 -0.13 -21.56 -27.58
N ILE A 206 0.05 -20.31 -27.15
CA ILE A 206 1.36 -19.83 -26.67
C ILE A 206 1.73 -20.49 -25.34
N ALA A 207 0.75 -20.73 -24.45
CA ALA A 207 0.95 -21.49 -23.22
C ALA A 207 1.46 -22.90 -23.53
N GLY A 208 0.81 -23.62 -24.46
CA GLY A 208 1.26 -24.96 -24.87
C GLY A 208 2.67 -24.96 -25.46
N ARG A 209 3.03 -23.94 -26.26
CA ARG A 209 4.40 -23.81 -26.80
C ARG A 209 5.45 -23.54 -25.74
N LEU A 210 5.12 -22.72 -24.74
CA LEU A 210 6.00 -22.43 -23.60
C LEU A 210 6.25 -23.68 -22.75
N THR A 211 5.20 -24.47 -22.49
CA THR A 211 5.33 -25.76 -21.79
C THR A 211 6.26 -26.74 -22.52
N LEU A 212 6.31 -26.69 -23.85
CA LEU A 212 7.20 -27.49 -24.68
C LEU A 212 8.62 -26.91 -24.82
N GLY A 213 8.94 -25.78 -24.17
CA GLY A 213 10.25 -25.13 -24.27
C GLY A 213 10.55 -24.49 -25.65
N LEU A 214 9.55 -24.36 -26.52
CA LEU A 214 9.73 -23.90 -27.91
C LEU A 214 10.04 -22.40 -28.05
N HIS A 215 10.11 -21.69 -26.93
CA HIS A 215 10.46 -20.27 -26.84
C HIS A 215 11.57 -20.01 -25.81
N ASP A 216 12.26 -21.07 -25.37
CA ASP A 216 13.46 -20.93 -24.57
C ASP A 216 14.53 -20.23 -25.40
N ARG A 217 15.23 -19.26 -24.80
CA ARG A 217 16.20 -18.43 -25.51
C ARG A 217 17.59 -18.66 -24.93
N GLU A 218 18.58 -18.86 -25.79
CA GLU A 218 19.97 -18.80 -25.35
C GLU A 218 20.28 -17.38 -24.88
N GLN A 219 20.91 -17.24 -23.71
CA GLN A 219 21.32 -15.96 -23.15
C GLN A 219 22.80 -16.00 -22.79
N TYR A 220 23.50 -14.96 -23.22
CA TYR A 220 24.86 -14.66 -22.82
C TYR A 220 24.84 -13.31 -22.12
N ASN A 221 25.22 -13.29 -20.84
CA ASN A 221 25.25 -12.13 -19.92
C ASN A 221 23.90 -11.44 -19.66
N ASP A 222 23.41 -11.54 -18.42
CA ASP A 222 22.15 -10.95 -17.94
C ASP A 222 22.18 -9.41 -17.78
N SER A 223 23.34 -8.78 -17.97
CA SER A 223 23.61 -7.41 -17.53
C SER A 223 24.22 -6.54 -18.63
N TYR A 224 23.51 -6.38 -19.75
CA TYR A 224 23.76 -5.23 -20.63
C TYR A 224 22.83 -4.08 -20.21
N ASN A 225 23.27 -3.30 -19.22
CA ASN A 225 22.55 -2.10 -18.79
C ASN A 225 22.60 -1.06 -19.93
N LEU A 226 21.45 -0.77 -20.53
CA LEU A 226 21.30 0.33 -21.49
C LEU A 226 21.72 1.65 -20.81
N VAL A 227 22.65 2.36 -21.46
CA VAL A 227 23.29 3.62 -21.01
C VAL A 227 22.29 4.73 -20.65
N GLY A 228 21.04 4.63 -21.11
CA GLY A 228 20.05 5.70 -21.03
C GLY A 228 19.56 6.11 -19.63
N ASP A 229 19.78 5.30 -18.60
CA ASP A 229 19.34 5.61 -17.22
C ASP A 229 20.50 5.86 -16.24
N GLN A 230 21.75 5.85 -16.74
CA GLN A 230 22.93 6.01 -15.90
C GLN A 230 22.97 7.38 -15.23
N ASP A 231 22.62 8.46 -15.94
CA ASP A 231 22.69 9.81 -15.38
C ASP A 231 21.72 9.99 -14.21
N ALA A 232 20.46 9.53 -14.33
CA ALA A 232 19.49 9.59 -13.26
C ALA A 232 19.94 8.77 -12.03
N CYS A 233 20.44 7.56 -12.27
CA CYS A 233 21.03 6.73 -11.21
C CYS A 233 22.27 7.36 -10.59
N MET A 234 23.10 8.07 -11.36
CA MET A 234 24.28 8.78 -10.87
C MET A 234 23.88 9.97 -10.00
N PHE A 235 22.92 10.80 -10.43
CA PHE A 235 22.40 11.90 -9.61
C PHE A 235 21.74 11.38 -8.33
N LEU A 236 20.96 10.31 -8.41
CA LEU A 236 20.38 9.67 -7.23
C LEU A 236 21.48 9.14 -6.30
N SER A 237 22.51 8.48 -6.84
CA SER A 237 23.64 7.96 -6.05
C SER A 237 24.46 9.07 -5.41
N LEU A 238 24.66 10.20 -6.08
CA LEU A 238 25.30 11.40 -5.51
C LEU A 238 24.45 11.98 -4.37
N ALA A 239 23.14 12.11 -4.59
CA ALA A 239 22.22 12.64 -3.58
C ALA A 239 22.12 11.72 -2.35
N THR A 240 22.01 10.39 -2.54
CA THR A 240 21.95 9.43 -1.43
C THR A 240 23.32 9.17 -0.81
N GLY A 241 24.40 9.29 -1.58
CA GLY A 241 25.77 9.11 -1.10
C GLY A 241 26.15 10.14 -0.02
N GLN A 242 25.58 11.35 -0.08
CA GLN A 242 25.73 12.36 0.96
C GLN A 242 24.86 12.09 2.21
N LEU A 243 23.89 11.19 2.13
CA LEU A 243 22.98 10.87 3.22
C LEU A 243 23.41 9.61 4.02
N GLY A 244 24.50 8.93 3.65
CA GLY A 244 24.91 7.64 4.24
C GLY A 244 24.28 6.43 3.53
N ALA A 245 24.68 5.18 3.84
CA ALA A 245 24.24 4.00 3.08
C ALA A 245 22.78 3.55 3.37
N ARG A 246 22.12 4.17 4.36
CA ARG A 246 20.68 4.13 4.61
C ARG A 246 19.98 5.47 4.53
N GLY A 247 20.73 6.53 4.29
CA GLY A 247 20.20 7.83 3.95
C GLY A 247 19.22 7.73 2.81
N ARG A 248 17.93 7.87 3.10
CA ARG A 248 16.91 7.94 2.07
C ARG A 248 16.50 9.38 1.94
N LEU A 249 16.40 9.84 0.69
CA LEU A 249 15.63 11.03 0.42
C LEU A 249 14.24 10.84 1.07
N PRO A 250 13.67 11.89 1.70
CA PRO A 250 12.30 11.84 2.19
C PRO A 250 11.40 11.29 1.08
N PRO A 251 10.40 10.45 1.41
CA PRO A 251 9.51 9.91 0.39
C PRO A 251 8.57 11.03 -0.09
N LEU A 252 9.11 11.93 -0.91
CA LEU A 252 8.44 13.13 -1.42
C LEU A 252 7.08 12.80 -2.00
N TRP A 253 7.07 11.72 -2.79
CA TRP A 253 5.88 11.12 -3.36
C TRP A 253 4.85 10.74 -2.30
N GLU A 254 5.26 10.06 -1.22
CA GLU A 254 4.33 9.59 -0.20
C GLU A 254 3.77 10.75 0.62
N ALA A 255 4.62 11.73 0.97
CA ALA A 255 4.20 12.95 1.66
C ALA A 255 3.20 13.75 0.81
N LEU A 256 3.53 13.98 -0.47
CA LEU A 256 2.64 14.66 -1.41
C LEU A 256 1.33 13.89 -1.60
N ARG A 257 1.38 12.56 -1.75
CA ARG A 257 0.20 11.69 -1.88
C ARG A 257 -0.69 11.79 -0.64
N ALA A 258 -0.12 11.65 0.55
CA ALA A 258 -0.86 11.69 1.82
C ALA A 258 -1.62 13.01 1.98
N ARG A 259 -0.98 14.13 1.62
CA ARG A 259 -1.59 15.45 1.65
C ARG A 259 -2.62 15.67 0.53
N SER A 260 -2.41 15.06 -0.63
CA SER A 260 -3.25 15.30 -1.81
C SER A 260 -4.56 14.52 -1.78
N CYS A 261 -4.57 13.32 -1.18
CA CYS A 261 -5.76 12.46 -1.07
C CYS A 261 -6.71 12.93 0.05
N ALA A 262 -7.99 12.54 -0.05
CA ALA A 262 -9.01 12.82 0.97
C ALA A 262 -10.00 11.65 1.08
N GLY A 263 -10.45 11.33 2.30
CA GLY A 263 -11.21 10.12 2.61
C GLY A 263 -12.60 10.36 3.21
N ASP A 264 -13.19 11.55 3.07
CA ASP A 264 -14.42 11.93 3.79
C ASP A 264 -15.65 11.07 3.41
N GLY A 265 -15.58 10.40 2.27
CA GLY A 265 -16.60 9.47 1.76
C GLY A 265 -16.59 8.10 2.42
N HIS A 266 -15.47 7.65 2.99
CA HIS A 266 -15.33 6.29 3.55
C HIS A 266 -16.20 6.05 4.79
N ARG A 267 -16.56 7.13 5.50
CA ARG A 267 -17.43 7.08 6.70
C ARG A 267 -18.86 7.58 6.43
N SER A 268 -19.07 8.27 5.30
CA SER A 268 -20.38 8.78 4.86
C SER A 268 -21.32 7.70 4.32
N ALA A 269 -20.83 6.47 4.15
CA ALA A 269 -21.67 5.28 4.07
C ALA A 269 -22.30 4.93 5.44
N LEU A 270 -22.79 5.92 6.16
CA LEU A 270 -23.85 5.77 7.16
C LEU A 270 -25.18 5.51 6.44
N LYS A 271 -25.23 4.52 5.52
CA LYS A 271 -26.43 3.70 5.52
C LYS A 271 -26.45 3.12 6.92
N LYS A 272 -27.47 3.45 7.73
CA LYS A 272 -27.78 2.69 8.95
C LYS A 272 -27.62 1.23 8.56
N SER A 273 -26.49 0.62 8.92
CA SER A 273 -26.29 -0.78 8.61
C SER A 273 -27.45 -1.43 9.34
N ARG A 274 -28.35 -2.06 8.60
CA ARG A 274 -29.44 -2.83 9.20
C ARG A 274 -28.73 -3.72 10.20
N ALA A 275 -28.97 -3.52 11.50
CA ALA A 275 -28.16 -4.10 12.57
C ALA A 275 -27.89 -5.56 12.20
N THR A 276 -26.63 -5.86 11.87
CA THR A 276 -26.29 -7.19 11.40
C THR A 276 -26.67 -8.09 12.56
N ARG A 277 -27.68 -8.95 12.39
CA ARG A 277 -28.12 -9.83 13.47
C ARG A 277 -26.89 -10.61 13.90
N VAL A 278 -26.41 -10.35 15.11
CA VAL A 278 -25.27 -11.06 15.68
C VAL A 278 -25.69 -12.52 15.72
N ARG A 279 -24.97 -13.36 14.98
CA ARG A 279 -25.19 -14.80 14.93
C ARG A 279 -23.95 -15.46 15.50
N THR A 280 -24.15 -16.24 16.54
CA THR A 280 -23.12 -17.13 17.08
C THR A 280 -22.94 -18.31 16.12
N PRO A 281 -21.70 -18.62 15.68
CA PRO A 281 -21.43 -19.82 14.88
C PRO A 281 -21.85 -21.08 15.62
N THR A 282 -22.39 -22.06 14.89
CA THR A 282 -22.48 -23.42 15.44
C THR A 282 -21.08 -24.04 15.52
N LEU A 283 -20.94 -25.10 16.33
CA LEU A 283 -19.66 -25.82 16.46
C LEU A 283 -19.18 -26.40 15.12
N GLU A 284 -20.12 -26.88 14.30
CA GLU A 284 -19.82 -27.41 12.96
C GLU A 284 -19.30 -26.31 12.02
N GLU A 285 -19.98 -25.15 11.99
CA GLU A 285 -19.56 -24.00 11.18
C GLU A 285 -18.17 -23.49 11.59
N PHE A 286 -17.90 -23.47 12.90
CA PHE A 286 -16.58 -23.11 13.41
C PHE A 286 -15.52 -24.12 13.01
N THR A 287 -15.81 -25.42 13.09
CA THR A 287 -14.86 -26.49 12.73
C THR A 287 -14.49 -26.42 11.25
N ASP A 288 -15.46 -26.17 10.38
CA ASP A 288 -15.20 -26.02 8.94
C ASP A 288 -14.41 -24.75 8.63
N PHE A 289 -14.74 -23.63 9.30
CA PHE A 289 -13.98 -22.40 9.17
C PHE A 289 -12.54 -22.56 9.65
N ASP A 290 -12.33 -23.14 10.83
CA ASP A 290 -11.00 -23.38 11.41
C ASP A 290 -10.15 -24.28 10.51
N ARG A 291 -10.74 -25.35 9.94
CA ARG A 291 -10.07 -26.22 8.95
C ARG A 291 -9.60 -25.42 7.73
N GLY A 292 -10.44 -24.53 7.20
CA GLY A 292 -10.09 -23.66 6.07
C GLY A 292 -8.97 -22.65 6.39
N MET A 293 -8.76 -22.34 7.67
CA MET A 293 -7.78 -21.39 8.17
C MET A 293 -6.44 -22.03 8.57
N GLN A 294 -6.28 -23.36 8.44
CA GLN A 294 -5.03 -24.08 8.74
C GLN A 294 -3.89 -23.86 7.71
N LYS A 295 -3.89 -22.73 7.01
CA LYS A 295 -2.80 -22.29 6.12
C LYS A 295 -1.69 -21.66 6.96
N PRO A 296 -0.41 -21.68 6.51
CA PRO A 296 0.69 -21.07 7.24
C PRO A 296 0.39 -19.61 7.63
N GLY A 297 0.31 -19.34 8.93
CA GLY A 297 0.06 -18.00 9.46
C GLY A 297 -0.27 -17.97 10.95
N PRO A 298 -0.62 -16.80 11.53
CA PRO A 298 -0.89 -16.67 12.95
C PRO A 298 -2.05 -17.55 13.45
N TRP A 299 -3.05 -17.82 12.59
CA TRP A 299 -4.18 -18.68 12.94
C TRP A 299 -3.75 -20.12 13.19
N SER A 300 -2.96 -20.71 12.29
CA SER A 300 -2.51 -22.10 12.41
C SER A 300 -1.46 -22.29 13.52
N ARG A 301 -0.68 -21.24 13.83
CA ARG A 301 0.32 -21.26 14.91
C ARG A 301 -0.25 -21.05 16.30
N ALA A 302 -1.43 -20.40 16.41
CA ALA A 302 -2.05 -20.17 17.70
C ALA A 302 -2.41 -21.50 18.39
N ALA A 303 -2.40 -21.52 19.72
CA ALA A 303 -2.87 -22.66 20.50
C ALA A 303 -4.41 -22.81 20.40
N ALA A 304 -4.94 -23.98 20.72
CA ALA A 304 -6.38 -24.25 20.66
C ALA A 304 -7.19 -23.38 21.63
N ASP A 305 -6.61 -23.06 22.78
CA ASP A 305 -7.16 -22.20 23.84
C ASP A 305 -6.78 -20.73 23.67
N TRP A 306 -6.27 -20.35 22.50
CA TRP A 306 -5.83 -18.98 22.23
C TRP A 306 -6.91 -17.94 22.55
N ARG A 307 -6.47 -16.84 23.16
CA ARG A 307 -7.26 -15.65 23.44
C ARG A 307 -6.54 -14.42 22.92
N CYS A 308 -7.32 -13.47 22.41
CA CYS A 308 -6.83 -12.17 21.98
C CYS A 308 -6.12 -11.45 23.13
N ALA A 309 -4.88 -10.98 22.93
CA ALA A 309 -4.13 -10.27 23.96
C ALA A 309 -4.77 -8.92 24.40
N CYS A 310 -5.61 -8.33 23.55
CA CYS A 310 -6.33 -7.10 23.88
C CYS A 310 -7.72 -7.39 24.49
N CYS A 311 -8.58 -8.13 23.78
CA CYS A 311 -9.99 -8.26 24.15
C CYS A 311 -10.39 -9.62 24.75
N SER A 312 -9.43 -10.52 24.96
CA SER A 312 -9.60 -11.84 25.59
C SER A 312 -10.56 -12.82 24.89
N ARG A 313 -11.15 -12.43 23.75
CA ARG A 313 -12.01 -13.29 22.93
C ARG A 313 -11.23 -14.44 22.32
N SER A 314 -11.85 -15.61 22.33
CA SER A 314 -11.39 -16.86 21.70
C SER A 314 -11.61 -16.85 20.18
N ARG A 315 -11.09 -17.87 19.48
CA ARG A 315 -11.30 -18.04 18.02
C ARG A 315 -12.78 -18.08 17.62
N LEU A 316 -13.61 -18.75 18.43
CA LEU A 316 -15.05 -18.84 18.18
C LEU A 316 -15.71 -17.46 18.33
N GLU A 317 -15.31 -16.68 19.32
CA GLU A 317 -15.90 -15.38 19.64
C GLU A 317 -15.47 -14.27 18.68
N ILE A 318 -14.38 -14.44 17.92
CA ILE A 318 -13.94 -13.46 16.92
C ILE A 318 -14.51 -13.75 15.52
N MET A 319 -15.08 -14.94 15.31
CA MET A 319 -15.71 -15.32 14.06
C MET A 319 -17.05 -14.59 13.89
N ARG A 320 -17.22 -13.85 12.80
CA ARG A 320 -18.45 -13.09 12.51
C ARG A 320 -18.82 -13.11 11.04
N ILE A 321 -20.09 -12.82 10.75
CA ILE A 321 -20.57 -12.75 9.37
C ILE A 321 -20.18 -11.40 8.76
N SER A 322 -19.51 -11.42 7.61
CA SER A 322 -19.19 -10.24 6.81
C SER A 322 -20.42 -9.68 6.10
N GLY A 323 -20.35 -8.45 5.58
CA GLY A 323 -21.42 -7.85 4.78
C GLY A 323 -21.79 -8.64 3.51
N LYS A 324 -20.94 -9.62 3.10
CA LYS A 324 -21.19 -10.54 1.98
C LYS A 324 -21.83 -11.86 2.42
N GLY A 325 -22.26 -11.98 3.67
CA GLY A 325 -22.90 -13.19 4.21
C GLY A 325 -21.95 -14.36 4.50
N ARG A 326 -20.63 -14.16 4.43
CA ARG A 326 -19.62 -15.20 4.69
C ARG A 326 -18.97 -15.00 6.05
N TRP A 327 -18.61 -16.09 6.72
CA TRP A 327 -17.81 -16.07 7.94
C TRP A 327 -16.43 -15.44 7.70
N THR A 328 -15.99 -14.62 8.65
CA THR A 328 -14.67 -13.98 8.69
C THR A 328 -14.14 -14.00 10.11
N GLY A 329 -12.83 -14.07 10.24
CA GLY A 329 -12.11 -14.03 11.50
C GLY A 329 -10.62 -14.23 11.22
N HIS A 330 -9.77 -13.39 11.80
CA HIS A 330 -8.32 -13.47 11.62
C HIS A 330 -7.60 -13.21 12.94
N ILE A 331 -6.45 -13.85 13.09
CA ILE A 331 -5.46 -13.55 14.12
C ILE A 331 -4.33 -12.77 13.45
N HIS A 332 -3.94 -11.65 14.05
CA HIS A 332 -2.86 -10.80 13.61
C HIS A 332 -1.75 -10.79 14.66
N GLU A 333 -0.51 -10.69 14.21
CA GLU A 333 0.64 -10.45 15.09
C GLU A 333 0.95 -8.96 15.11
N ILE A 334 1.21 -8.42 16.31
CA ILE A 334 1.66 -7.04 16.50
C ILE A 334 2.82 -7.01 17.49
N CYS A 335 3.58 -5.92 17.49
CA CYS A 335 4.67 -5.70 18.44
C CYS A 335 4.14 -5.09 19.75
N ASP A 336 4.51 -5.71 20.87
CA ASP A 336 4.34 -5.15 22.20
C ASP A 336 5.73 -4.80 22.77
N TYR A 337 6.01 -3.50 22.84
CA TYR A 337 7.36 -3.01 23.14
C TYR A 337 7.65 -3.01 24.64
N ARG A 338 8.93 -3.20 24.98
CA ARG A 338 9.44 -3.12 26.34
C ARG A 338 10.45 -2.00 26.46
N GLU A 339 10.38 -1.28 27.56
CA GLU A 339 11.32 -0.20 27.88
C GLU A 339 12.76 -0.71 27.96
N GLU A 340 13.67 0.13 27.48
CA GLU A 340 15.11 -0.08 27.58
C GLU A 340 15.58 0.21 29.01
N MET A 341 16.26 -0.76 29.60
CA MET A 341 16.79 -0.67 30.96
C MET A 341 18.31 -0.59 30.98
N ASN A 342 18.99 -0.84 29.85
CA ASN A 342 20.43 -0.79 29.75
C ASN A 342 20.91 0.68 29.76
N GLU A 343 21.63 1.07 30.82
CA GLU A 343 22.11 2.44 31.00
C GLU A 343 23.01 2.93 29.86
N ARG A 344 23.79 2.04 29.24
CA ARG A 344 24.68 2.37 28.13
C ARG A 344 23.89 2.61 26.84
N ALA A 345 22.93 1.73 26.52
CA ALA A 345 22.03 1.93 25.38
C ALA A 345 21.20 3.20 25.55
N LEU A 346 20.71 3.44 26.77
CA LEU A 346 20.02 4.68 27.09
C LEU A 346 20.93 5.89 26.93
N ALA A 347 22.19 5.85 27.37
CA ALA A 347 23.14 6.95 27.22
C ALA A 347 23.41 7.30 25.75
N PHE A 348 23.58 6.31 24.87
CA PHE A 348 23.76 6.55 23.44
C PHE A 348 22.50 7.03 22.72
N ARG A 349 21.32 6.67 23.23
CA ARG A 349 20.03 7.13 22.71
C ARG A 349 19.50 8.38 23.45
N SER A 350 20.27 8.92 24.41
CA SER A 350 19.79 9.89 25.41
C SER A 350 19.65 11.34 24.95
N ALA A 351 19.99 11.70 23.70
CA ALA A 351 19.84 13.09 23.23
C ALA A 351 18.40 13.63 23.37
N TYR A 352 17.40 12.76 23.58
CA TYR A 352 15.98 13.07 23.69
C TYR A 352 15.32 12.69 25.04
N ARG A 353 16.12 12.44 26.10
CA ARG A 353 15.69 11.72 27.32
C ARG A 353 14.61 12.38 28.20
N ALA A 354 14.20 13.63 27.99
CA ALA A 354 13.44 14.33 29.01
C ALA A 354 11.95 13.95 29.12
N GLU A 355 11.32 13.35 28.09
CA GLU A 355 9.84 13.31 28.06
C GLU A 355 9.18 12.02 27.52
N ARG A 356 9.93 11.00 27.06
CA ARG A 356 9.35 9.83 26.38
C ARG A 356 10.04 8.51 26.76
N PRO A 357 9.31 7.38 26.81
CA PRO A 357 9.93 6.07 27.00
C PRO A 357 10.86 5.75 25.81
N ILE A 358 11.91 4.98 26.06
CA ILE A 358 12.79 4.43 25.02
C ILE A 358 12.57 2.92 25.03
N PHE A 359 12.19 2.32 23.91
CA PHE A 359 12.04 0.87 23.84
C PHE A 359 13.35 0.20 23.43
N GLY A 360 13.69 -0.90 24.10
CA GLY A 360 14.90 -1.68 23.85
C GLY A 360 14.63 -3.02 23.16
N SER A 361 13.39 -3.50 23.23
CA SER A 361 12.96 -4.77 22.66
C SER A 361 11.45 -4.78 22.44
N TYR A 362 10.95 -5.84 21.83
CA TYR A 362 9.51 -6.10 21.73
C TYR A 362 9.25 -7.60 21.84
N VAL A 363 8.02 -7.96 22.15
CA VAL A 363 7.50 -9.32 21.99
C VAL A 363 6.38 -9.30 20.97
N LYS A 364 6.30 -10.35 20.15
CA LYS A 364 5.17 -10.51 19.22
C LYS A 364 3.99 -11.07 20.00
N ILE A 365 2.92 -10.30 20.06
CA ILE A 365 1.63 -10.75 20.62
C ILE A 365 0.62 -10.95 19.51
N THR A 366 -0.40 -11.75 19.79
CA THR A 366 -1.46 -12.05 18.82
C THR A 366 -2.79 -11.43 19.24
N ILE A 367 -3.42 -10.73 18.30
CA ILE A 367 -4.70 -10.03 18.51
C ILE A 367 -5.73 -10.44 17.46
N CYS A 368 -7.01 -10.25 17.76
CA CYS A 368 -8.09 -10.52 16.82
C CYS A 368 -8.21 -9.44 15.74
N GLN A 369 -8.85 -9.81 14.62
CA GLN A 369 -9.18 -8.91 13.51
C GLN A 369 -9.84 -7.60 13.97
N ASP A 370 -10.78 -7.66 14.91
CA ASP A 370 -11.50 -6.44 15.31
C ASP A 370 -10.64 -5.50 16.18
N CYS A 371 -9.76 -6.01 17.03
CA CYS A 371 -8.77 -5.19 17.73
C CYS A 371 -7.81 -4.53 16.74
N ARG A 372 -7.39 -5.27 15.70
CA ARG A 372 -6.55 -4.72 14.63
C ARG A 372 -7.28 -3.62 13.85
N LEU A 373 -8.59 -3.75 13.67
CA LEU A 373 -9.42 -2.73 13.03
C LEU A 373 -9.51 -1.45 13.87
N VAL A 374 -9.60 -1.53 15.20
CA VAL A 374 -9.55 -0.35 16.10
C VAL A 374 -8.26 0.44 15.84
N MET A 375 -7.10 -0.24 15.79
CA MET A 375 -5.82 0.39 15.47
C MET A 375 -5.83 0.99 14.06
N THR A 376 -6.39 0.26 13.08
CA THR A 376 -6.48 0.72 11.69
C THR A 376 -7.33 1.98 11.55
N ASP A 377 -8.44 2.07 12.29
CA ASP A 377 -9.32 3.24 12.28
C ASP A 377 -8.65 4.44 12.96
N ALA A 378 -7.87 4.20 14.03
CA ALA A 378 -7.05 5.23 14.66
C ALA A 378 -5.99 5.80 13.71
N CYS A 379 -5.23 4.94 12.99
CA CYS A 379 -4.25 5.39 12.00
C CYS A 379 -4.89 6.27 10.92
N LYS A 380 -6.08 5.90 10.45
CA LYS A 380 -6.82 6.70 9.45
C LYS A 380 -7.22 8.08 9.97
N LEU A 381 -7.55 8.20 11.26
CA LEU A 381 -7.89 9.49 11.88
C LEU A 381 -6.66 10.37 12.09
N LYS A 382 -5.52 9.77 12.44
CA LYS A 382 -4.24 10.48 12.61
C LYS A 382 -3.76 11.14 11.31
N GLY A 383 -4.09 10.56 10.15
CA GLY A 383 -3.89 11.18 8.84
C GLY A 383 -2.42 11.30 8.39
N ASP A 384 -1.49 10.64 9.09
CA ASP A 384 -0.05 10.72 8.80
C ASP A 384 0.39 9.92 7.56
N GLY A 385 -0.54 9.25 6.87
CA GLY A 385 -0.29 8.44 5.67
C GLY A 385 0.59 7.21 5.92
N ARG A 386 1.12 7.05 7.14
CA ARG A 386 1.91 5.91 7.57
C ARG A 386 0.90 4.92 8.13
N GLY A 387 0.59 3.86 7.38
CA GLY A 387 -0.22 2.74 7.84
C GLY A 387 0.44 1.92 8.96
N GLY A 388 1.21 2.56 9.84
CA GLY A 388 2.01 1.95 10.88
C GLY A 388 1.14 1.28 11.93
N GLU A 389 1.57 0.11 12.38
CA GLU A 389 0.90 -0.68 13.42
C GLU A 389 1.06 -0.07 14.83
N ASN A 390 1.81 1.04 14.95
CA ASN A 390 2.24 1.63 16.21
C ASN A 390 1.44 2.90 16.59
N CYS A 391 0.20 3.06 16.14
CA CYS A 391 -0.61 4.24 16.48
C CYS A 391 -1.18 4.19 17.90
N LEU A 392 -1.42 2.99 18.45
CA LEU A 392 -1.96 2.77 19.79
C LEU A 392 -1.20 1.61 20.45
N SER A 393 -0.96 1.69 21.76
CA SER A 393 -0.42 0.55 22.51
C SER A 393 -1.47 -0.56 22.69
N PRO A 394 -1.06 -1.82 22.86
CA PRO A 394 -2.00 -2.92 23.13
C PRO A 394 -2.90 -2.68 24.35
N ASP A 395 -2.38 -2.02 25.38
CA ASP A 395 -3.12 -1.68 26.60
C ASP A 395 -4.16 -0.58 26.35
N VAL A 396 -3.84 0.42 25.51
CA VAL A 396 -4.83 1.43 25.10
C VAL A 396 -5.92 0.79 24.24
N VAL A 397 -5.59 -0.14 23.35
CA VAL A 397 -6.62 -0.89 22.61
C VAL A 397 -7.51 -1.68 23.58
N ARG A 398 -6.93 -2.30 24.61
CA ARG A 398 -7.68 -3.02 25.66
C ARG A 398 -8.64 -2.09 26.40
N SER A 399 -8.21 -0.89 26.79
CA SER A 399 -9.06 0.07 27.52
C SER A 399 -10.20 0.60 26.65
N GLN A 400 -9.95 0.87 25.37
CA GLN A 400 -10.97 1.39 24.44
C GLN A 400 -12.02 0.35 24.06
N VAL A 401 -11.65 -0.93 23.99
CA VAL A 401 -12.58 -2.01 23.67
C VAL A 401 -13.58 -2.26 24.81
N GLY A 402 -13.17 -2.07 26.07
CA GLY A 402 -14.02 -2.35 27.23
C GLY A 402 -14.52 -3.80 27.26
N GLU A 403 -15.82 -4.01 27.48
CA GLU A 403 -16.44 -5.33 27.49
C GLU A 403 -16.69 -5.85 26.05
N ALA A 404 -15.79 -6.72 25.61
CA ALA A 404 -15.82 -7.26 24.25
C ALA A 404 -16.98 -8.25 24.05
N ARG A 405 -17.94 -7.86 23.20
CA ARG A 405 -19.04 -8.74 22.82
C ARG A 405 -18.60 -9.82 21.80
N PRO A 406 -19.04 -11.08 21.95
CA PRO A 406 -18.79 -12.13 20.98
C PRO A 406 -19.40 -11.85 19.60
N ASN A 407 -18.73 -12.33 18.55
CA ASN A 407 -19.20 -12.41 17.17
C ASN A 407 -19.60 -11.05 16.55
N CYS A 408 -19.14 -9.94 17.12
CA CYS A 408 -19.36 -8.60 16.59
C CYS A 408 -18.08 -7.76 16.62
N ARG A 409 -18.06 -6.69 15.82
CA ARG A 409 -16.97 -5.71 15.85
C ARG A 409 -17.02 -4.91 17.16
N HIS A 410 -15.87 -4.44 17.62
CA HIS A 410 -15.80 -3.44 18.69
C HIS A 410 -16.47 -2.13 18.23
N ASP A 411 -17.22 -1.52 19.14
CA ASP A 411 -17.91 -0.25 18.92
C ASP A 411 -17.13 0.84 19.66
N VAL A 412 -16.17 1.44 18.96
CA VAL A 412 -15.32 2.51 19.49
C VAL A 412 -15.59 3.76 18.65
N SER A 413 -16.01 4.84 19.29
CA SER A 413 -16.34 6.10 18.60
C SER A 413 -15.09 6.87 18.16
N ASP A 414 -15.25 7.78 17.20
CA ASP A 414 -14.15 8.61 16.71
C ASP A 414 -13.58 9.53 17.78
N GLU A 415 -14.40 9.95 18.74
CA GLU A 415 -13.96 10.78 19.87
C GLU A 415 -13.03 9.99 20.79
N GLN A 416 -13.46 8.79 21.17
CA GLN A 416 -12.63 7.85 21.94
C GLN A 416 -11.31 7.52 21.25
N LEU A 417 -11.33 7.35 19.92
CA LEU A 417 -10.10 7.11 19.15
C LEU A 417 -9.17 8.32 19.14
N ARG A 418 -9.69 9.56 19.05
CA ARG A 418 -8.85 10.76 19.09
C ARG A 418 -8.15 10.93 20.44
N GLU A 419 -8.89 10.75 21.53
CA GLU A 419 -8.33 10.77 22.89
C GLU A 419 -7.28 9.66 23.08
N ALA A 420 -7.56 8.46 22.56
CA ALA A 420 -6.63 7.34 22.61
C ALA A 420 -5.33 7.61 21.83
N ILE A 421 -5.41 8.28 20.67
CA ILE A 421 -4.26 8.68 19.87
C ILE A 421 -3.39 9.68 20.64
N GLU A 422 -4.02 10.70 21.24
CA GLU A 422 -3.31 11.72 22.01
C GLU A 422 -2.60 11.11 23.22
N THR A 423 -3.29 10.23 23.96
CA THR A 423 -2.74 9.49 25.10
C THR A 423 -1.61 8.54 24.69
N SER A 424 -1.64 8.00 23.46
CA SER A 424 -0.62 7.09 22.93
C SER A 424 0.54 7.81 22.23
N SER A 425 0.57 9.15 22.20
CA SER A 425 1.54 9.93 21.42
C SER A 425 3.00 9.64 21.81
N SER A 426 3.29 9.57 23.12
CA SER A 426 4.62 9.24 23.64
C SER A 426 5.04 7.80 23.29
N TRP A 427 4.13 6.85 23.43
CA TRP A 427 4.35 5.44 23.08
C TRP A 427 4.59 5.27 21.58
N SER A 428 3.79 5.94 20.74
CA SER A 428 3.90 5.90 19.28
C SER A 428 5.27 6.45 18.84
N SER A 429 5.68 7.59 19.42
CA SER A 429 7.00 8.16 19.18
C SER A 429 8.14 7.24 19.63
N ALA A 430 7.98 6.54 20.75
CA ALA A 430 8.98 5.61 21.26
C ALA A 430 9.12 4.36 20.37
N ALA A 431 8.02 3.89 19.77
CA ALA A 431 8.05 2.82 18.79
C ALA A 431 8.75 3.26 17.49
N ASP A 432 8.50 4.48 17.03
CA ASP A 432 9.20 5.05 15.87
C ASP A 432 10.71 5.22 16.13
N ASP A 433 11.08 5.66 17.34
CA ASP A 433 12.47 5.73 17.79
C ASP A 433 13.13 4.34 17.80
N PHE A 434 12.47 3.31 18.33
CA PHE A 434 12.97 1.93 18.31
C PHE A 434 13.28 1.45 16.89
N TRP A 435 12.36 1.65 15.94
CA TRP A 435 12.62 1.28 14.55
C TRP A 435 13.70 2.13 13.90
N SER A 436 13.87 3.38 14.31
CA SER A 436 15.02 4.20 13.88
C SER A 436 16.33 3.63 14.39
N HIS A 437 16.38 3.25 15.66
CA HIS A 437 17.52 2.60 16.26
C HIS A 437 17.87 1.27 15.55
N CYS A 438 16.89 0.42 15.28
CA CYS A 438 17.09 -0.81 14.49
C CYS A 438 17.67 -0.52 13.11
N ARG A 439 17.24 0.57 12.46
CA ARG A 439 17.81 1.02 11.18
C ARG A 439 19.26 1.44 11.33
N HIS A 440 19.62 2.20 12.36
CA HIS A 440 21.01 2.66 12.60
C HIS A 440 21.95 1.49 12.89
N ALA A 441 21.54 0.53 13.73
CA ALA A 441 22.35 -0.65 14.05
C ALA A 441 22.66 -1.47 12.79
N SER A 442 21.63 -1.68 11.99
CA SER A 442 21.74 -2.39 10.73
C SER A 442 22.54 -1.60 9.69
N GLU A 443 22.54 -0.26 9.76
CA GLU A 443 23.31 0.60 8.87
C GLU A 443 24.80 0.50 9.10
N ALA A 444 25.23 0.57 10.36
CA ALA A 444 26.61 0.36 10.74
C ALA A 444 27.14 -0.98 10.20
N SER A 445 26.34 -2.04 10.35
CA SER A 445 26.68 -3.40 9.85
C SER A 445 26.76 -3.46 8.33
N LEU A 446 25.78 -2.88 7.62
CA LEU A 446 25.78 -2.84 6.16
C LEU A 446 26.99 -2.07 5.61
N ARG A 447 27.31 -0.92 6.21
CA ARG A 447 28.42 -0.09 5.75
C ARG A 447 29.77 -0.79 5.91
N LEU A 448 29.94 -1.51 7.01
CA LEU A 448 31.12 -2.35 7.22
C LEU A 448 31.22 -3.44 6.15
N SER A 449 30.15 -4.19 5.91
CA SER A 449 30.10 -5.27 4.90
C SER A 449 30.36 -4.74 3.48
N GLN A 450 29.82 -3.57 3.11
CA GLN A 450 30.10 -2.95 1.79
C GLN A 450 31.59 -2.69 1.55
N TYR A 451 32.34 -2.32 2.59
CA TYR A 451 33.78 -2.09 2.48
C TYR A 451 34.60 -3.38 2.51
N VAL A 452 34.21 -4.34 3.36
CA VAL A 452 34.88 -5.64 3.47
C VAL A 452 34.60 -6.49 2.23
N ASP A 453 33.33 -6.79 1.96
CA ASP A 453 32.90 -7.72 0.92
C ASP A 453 32.85 -7.04 -0.45
N GLY A 454 32.39 -5.78 -0.50
CA GLY A 454 32.22 -5.05 -1.76
C GLY A 454 33.49 -4.42 -2.31
N ARG A 455 34.48 -4.09 -1.47
CA ARG A 455 35.74 -3.46 -1.88
C ARG A 455 37.00 -4.24 -1.48
N GLY A 456 36.86 -5.38 -0.80
CA GLY A 456 37.99 -6.21 -0.40
C GLY A 456 38.93 -5.55 0.61
N LEU A 457 38.45 -4.55 1.37
CA LEU A 457 39.28 -3.84 2.34
C LEU A 457 39.51 -4.68 3.60
N PRO A 458 40.70 -4.61 4.23
CA PRO A 458 40.92 -5.20 5.55
C PRO A 458 39.91 -4.65 6.57
N PRO A 459 39.39 -5.46 7.51
CA PRO A 459 38.33 -5.05 8.44
C PRO A 459 38.63 -3.77 9.24
N THR A 460 39.88 -3.54 9.62
CA THR A 460 40.31 -2.34 10.35
C THR A 460 40.21 -1.07 9.50
N ILE A 461 40.58 -1.16 8.22
CA ILE A 461 40.48 -0.06 7.25
C ILE A 461 39.00 0.17 6.88
N ALA A 462 38.26 -0.92 6.64
CA ALA A 462 36.83 -0.87 6.36
C ALA A 462 36.04 -0.20 7.51
N ARG A 463 36.37 -0.51 8.77
CA ARG A 463 35.80 0.15 9.96
C ARG A 463 36.06 1.65 9.94
N GLN A 464 37.29 2.08 9.70
CA GLN A 464 37.61 3.52 9.68
C GLN A 464 36.83 4.27 8.60
N HIS A 465 36.69 3.68 7.41
CA HIS A 465 35.89 4.26 6.33
C HIS A 465 34.40 4.28 6.67
N ALA A 466 33.86 3.21 7.26
CA ALA A 466 32.47 3.15 7.69
C ALA A 466 32.15 4.23 8.75
N ILE A 467 33.01 4.39 9.76
CA ILE A 467 32.87 5.44 10.78
C ILE A 467 32.92 6.82 10.15
N THR A 468 33.94 7.08 9.31
CA THR A 468 34.10 8.38 8.64
C THR A 468 32.85 8.75 7.83
N ASP A 469 32.31 7.82 7.05
CA ASP A 469 31.14 8.05 6.22
C ASP A 469 29.88 8.31 7.06
N LEU A 470 29.67 7.53 8.12
CA LEU A 470 28.49 7.67 8.97
C LEU A 470 28.55 8.91 9.88
N THR A 471 29.74 9.34 10.27
CA THR A 471 29.93 10.63 10.95
C THR A 471 29.64 11.79 9.99
N GLN A 472 30.11 11.71 8.74
CA GLN A 472 29.83 12.74 7.72
C GLN A 472 28.35 12.84 7.34
N SER A 473 27.61 11.73 7.36
CA SER A 473 26.15 11.75 7.13
C SER A 473 25.33 12.19 8.36
N GLY A 474 25.96 12.34 9.53
CA GLY A 474 25.30 12.66 10.79
C GLY A 474 24.61 11.48 11.46
N ASP A 475 24.83 10.25 10.97
CA ASP A 475 24.29 9.02 11.57
C ASP A 475 25.08 8.58 12.81
N LEU A 476 26.32 9.05 12.96
CA LEU A 476 27.14 8.90 14.16
C LEU A 476 27.50 10.27 14.76
N PRO A 477 27.49 10.40 16.10
CA PRO A 477 27.95 11.59 16.78
C PRO A 477 29.47 11.80 16.66
N ASP A 478 29.91 13.05 16.42
CA ASP A 478 31.33 13.41 16.28
C ASP A 478 32.17 13.14 17.54
N TRP A 479 31.56 13.23 18.72
CA TRP A 479 32.28 13.22 20.01
C TRP A 479 32.63 11.80 20.51
N ASN A 480 32.03 10.75 19.95
CA ASN A 480 32.28 9.35 20.33
C ASN A 480 31.93 8.34 19.22
N ALA A 481 32.10 8.71 17.95
CA ALA A 481 31.69 7.93 16.78
C ALA A 481 32.16 6.47 16.80
N GLU A 482 33.41 6.23 17.22
CA GLU A 482 33.98 4.88 17.30
C GLU A 482 33.24 3.98 18.29
N GLU A 483 32.96 4.50 19.48
CA GLU A 483 32.31 3.73 20.55
C GLU A 483 30.84 3.45 20.21
N VAL A 484 30.16 4.43 19.61
CA VAL A 484 28.77 4.28 19.16
C VAL A 484 28.68 3.31 18.00
N PHE A 485 29.63 3.36 17.05
CA PHE A 485 29.68 2.41 15.94
C PHE A 485 29.83 0.98 16.42
N ASP A 486 30.77 0.71 17.32
CA ASP A 486 30.98 -0.63 17.87
C ASP A 486 29.75 -1.11 18.67
N TRP A 487 29.11 -0.20 19.43
CA TRP A 487 27.84 -0.50 20.10
C TRP A 487 26.73 -0.85 19.11
N LEU A 488 26.58 -0.09 18.02
CA LEU A 488 25.58 -0.36 16.98
C LEU A 488 25.78 -1.72 16.28
N LEU A 489 27.04 -2.14 16.09
CA LEU A 489 27.34 -3.48 15.55
C LEU A 489 26.92 -4.58 16.52
N HIS A 490 27.24 -4.43 17.81
CA HIS A 490 26.78 -5.39 18.83
C HIS A 490 25.25 -5.41 18.92
N GLU A 491 24.63 -4.24 18.76
CA GLU A 491 23.20 -4.11 18.87
C GLU A 491 22.45 -4.70 17.68
N ARG A 492 23.08 -4.68 16.50
CA ARG A 492 22.57 -5.42 15.33
C ARG A 492 22.45 -6.92 15.64
N GLU A 493 23.47 -7.51 16.27
CA GLU A 493 23.45 -8.93 16.64
C GLU A 493 22.35 -9.22 17.66
N ARG A 494 22.19 -8.36 18.68
CA ARG A 494 21.12 -8.50 19.67
C ARG A 494 19.73 -8.41 19.03
N LEU A 495 19.53 -7.43 18.16
CA LEU A 495 18.24 -7.16 17.52
C LEU A 495 17.85 -8.20 16.47
N ASP A 496 18.81 -8.84 15.81
CA ASP A 496 18.55 -9.96 14.89
C ASP A 496 18.06 -11.23 15.60
N GLY A 497 18.29 -11.33 16.91
CA GLY A 497 17.78 -12.40 17.76
C GLY A 497 16.35 -12.20 18.30
N LEU A 498 15.72 -11.04 18.05
CA LEU A 498 14.35 -10.69 18.47
C LEU A 498 13.31 -10.97 17.38
#